data_AF-A0A2W0G8I9-F1
#
_entry.id   AF-A0A2W0G8I9-F1
#
_cell.length_a   1.000
_cell.length_b   1.000
_cell.length_c   1.000
_cell.angle_alpha   90.00
_cell.angle_beta   90.00
_cell.angle_gamma   90.00
#
_symmetry.space_group_name_H-M   'P 1'
#
loop_
_entity.id
_entity.type
_entity.pdbx_description
1 polymer ?
#
loop_
_entity_poly.entity_id
_entity_poly.type
_entity_poly.pdbx_seq_one_letter_code
_entity_poly.pdbx_strand_id
1 'polypeptide(L)'
;MKNRCTNPNNKDFEKYSKRGICERWLTFELFLEDMGPPPTPKHQLDRKNNEGPYSKDNCRWATVTKQAENRSTSFYWFIDGLRFESAGAAANHFGVKSATIHKWCHGYNNRGINIPPRANCRKERKYG
;
A
#
# COMPACT_ATOMS: atom_id res chain seq x y z
N MET A 1 -14.04 -1.41 -10.84
CA MET A 1 -12.81 -0.74 -11.36
C MET A 1 -13.02 -0.14 -12.75
N LYS A 2 -13.71 -0.86 -13.66
CA LYS A 2 -14.10 -0.48 -15.03
C LYS A 2 -14.38 1.01 -15.22
N ASN A 3 -15.39 1.56 -14.52
CA ASN A 3 -15.80 2.96 -14.70
C ASN A 3 -14.66 3.97 -14.48
N ARG A 4 -13.75 3.75 -13.52
CA ARG A 4 -12.61 4.66 -13.29
C ARG A 4 -11.53 4.55 -14.37
N CYS A 5 -11.45 3.43 -15.08
CA CYS A 5 -10.44 3.18 -16.11
C CYS A 5 -10.92 3.52 -17.53
N THR A 6 -12.23 3.45 -17.79
CA THR A 6 -12.78 3.52 -19.16
C THR A 6 -13.76 4.66 -19.40
N ASN A 7 -14.24 5.36 -18.37
CA ASN A 7 -15.20 6.45 -18.52
C ASN A 7 -14.52 7.81 -18.31
N PRO A 8 -14.33 8.62 -19.37
CA PRO A 8 -13.73 9.96 -19.29
C PRO A 8 -14.46 10.92 -18.34
N ASN A 9 -15.77 10.73 -18.11
CA ASN A 9 -16.56 11.57 -17.22
C ASN A 9 -16.35 11.22 -15.73
N ASN A 10 -15.59 10.17 -15.43
CA ASN A 10 -15.26 9.83 -14.06
C ASN A 10 -14.19 10.79 -13.53
N LYS A 11 -14.40 11.38 -12.35
CA LYS A 11 -13.43 12.29 -11.70
C LYS A 11 -12.03 11.69 -11.50
N ASP A 12 -11.94 10.37 -11.39
CA ASP A 12 -10.69 9.65 -11.19
C ASP A 12 -10.10 9.15 -12.53
N PHE A 13 -10.73 9.44 -13.67
CA PHE A 13 -10.34 8.87 -14.97
C PHE A 13 -8.88 9.12 -15.30
N GLU A 14 -8.40 10.37 -15.25
CA GLU A 14 -7.02 10.72 -15.59
C GLU A 14 -5.97 9.92 -14.80
N LYS A 15 -6.29 9.61 -13.54
CA LYS A 15 -5.41 8.88 -12.63
C LYS A 15 -5.41 7.37 -12.89
N TYR A 16 -6.54 6.82 -13.33
CA TYR A 16 -6.74 5.37 -13.44
C TYR A 16 -6.72 4.86 -14.88
N SER A 17 -6.97 5.70 -15.88
CA SER A 17 -6.90 5.36 -17.30
C SER A 17 -5.47 4.97 -17.70
N LYS A 18 -4.47 5.74 -17.26
CA LYS A 18 -3.04 5.46 -17.48
C LYS A 18 -2.56 4.14 -16.87
N ARG A 19 -3.22 3.69 -15.80
CA ARG A 19 -2.92 2.39 -15.15
C ARG A 19 -3.63 1.24 -15.85
N GLY A 20 -4.85 1.48 -16.31
CA GLY A 20 -5.62 0.52 -17.08
C GLY A 20 -6.30 -0.59 -16.27
N ILE A 21 -7.02 -1.42 -17.01
CA ILE A 21 -7.75 -2.60 -16.58
C ILE A 21 -7.56 -3.67 -17.66
N CYS A 22 -7.38 -4.93 -17.27
CA CYS A 22 -7.41 -6.04 -18.21
C CYS A 22 -8.79 -6.12 -18.88
N GLU A 23 -8.82 -6.34 -20.20
CA GLU A 23 -10.05 -6.41 -21.00
C GLU A 23 -11.03 -7.48 -20.49
N ARG A 24 -10.51 -8.61 -19.99
CA ARG A 24 -11.34 -9.66 -19.36
C ARG A 24 -12.22 -9.10 -18.25
N TRP A 25 -11.74 -8.14 -17.48
CA TRP A 25 -12.47 -7.58 -16.34
C TRP A 25 -13.44 -6.46 -16.72
N LEU A 26 -13.67 -6.25 -18.02
CA LEU A 26 -14.76 -5.39 -18.51
C LEU A 26 -16.13 -6.06 -18.32
N THR A 27 -16.18 -7.39 -18.20
CA THR A 27 -17.36 -8.16 -17.78
C THR A 27 -17.19 -8.64 -16.35
N PHE A 28 -18.27 -8.62 -15.56
CA PHE A 28 -18.19 -8.98 -14.14
C PHE A 28 -17.93 -10.48 -13.93
N GLU A 29 -18.44 -11.32 -14.83
CA GLU A 29 -18.38 -12.77 -14.80
C GLU A 29 -16.92 -13.25 -14.85
N LEU A 30 -16.15 -12.75 -15.82
CA LEU A 30 -14.73 -13.08 -15.96
C LEU A 30 -13.88 -12.49 -14.82
N PHE A 31 -14.28 -11.34 -14.26
CA PHE A 31 -13.65 -10.82 -13.04
C PHE A 31 -13.89 -11.78 -11.85
N LEU A 32 -15.12 -12.28 -11.69
CA LEU A 32 -15.48 -13.19 -10.61
C LEU A 32 -14.80 -14.57 -10.79
N GLU A 33 -14.66 -15.05 -12.02
CA GLU A 33 -13.90 -16.26 -12.36
C GLU A 33 -12.42 -16.13 -11.94
N ASP A 34 -11.81 -14.97 -12.20
CA ASP A 34 -10.40 -14.74 -11.87
C ASP A 34 -10.13 -14.51 -10.38
N MET A 35 -11.01 -13.77 -9.70
CA MET A 35 -10.77 -13.32 -8.32
C MET A 35 -11.50 -14.14 -7.26
N GLY A 36 -12.55 -14.87 -7.65
CA GLY A 36 -13.51 -15.45 -6.71
C GLY A 36 -14.24 -14.41 -5.86
N PRO A 37 -15.16 -14.84 -4.99
CA PRO A 37 -15.78 -13.95 -4.01
C PRO A 37 -14.75 -13.44 -3.01
N PRO A 38 -14.93 -12.22 -2.45
CA PRO A 38 -14.09 -11.75 -1.36
C PRO A 38 -14.20 -12.70 -0.16
N PRO A 39 -13.08 -13.03 0.54
CA PRO A 39 -13.12 -13.97 1.66
C PRO A 39 -14.04 -13.53 2.80
N THR A 40 -14.21 -12.21 2.99
CA THR A 40 -15.10 -11.65 4.01
C THR A 40 -15.64 -10.28 3.53
N PRO A 41 -16.72 -9.74 4.12
CA PRO A 41 -17.19 -8.38 3.85
C PRO A 41 -16.17 -7.26 4.13
N LYS A 42 -15.15 -7.53 4.95
CA LYS A 42 -14.05 -6.58 5.24
C LYS A 42 -13.00 -6.49 4.13
N HIS A 43 -13.05 -7.37 3.13
CA HIS A 43 -12.10 -7.42 2.04
C HIS A 43 -12.59 -6.59 0.85
N GLN A 44 -11.68 -5.84 0.26
CA GLN A 44 -11.91 -5.03 -0.92
C GLN A 44 -10.83 -5.32 -1.96
N LEU A 45 -11.12 -5.06 -3.22
CA LEU A 45 -10.17 -5.25 -4.30
C LEU A 45 -9.02 -4.24 -4.16
N ASP A 46 -7.80 -4.75 -4.01
CA ASP A 46 -6.55 -3.98 -3.92
C ASP A 46 -5.65 -4.33 -5.10
N ARG A 47 -4.77 -3.40 -5.48
CA ARG A 47 -3.67 -3.70 -6.41
C ARG A 47 -2.42 -4.06 -5.61
N LYS A 48 -1.75 -5.16 -5.90
CA LYS A 48 -0.47 -5.52 -5.25
C LYS A 48 0.60 -4.48 -5.54
N ASN A 49 0.72 -4.05 -6.80
CA ASN A 49 1.47 -2.86 -7.20
C ASN A 49 0.48 -1.74 -7.54
N ASN A 50 0.47 -0.67 -6.73
CA ASN A 50 -0.43 0.46 -6.91
C ASN A 50 -0.24 1.22 -8.24
N GLU A 51 0.93 1.12 -8.85
CA GLU A 51 1.23 1.71 -10.17
C GLU A 51 0.78 0.84 -11.34
N GLY A 52 0.52 -0.45 -11.12
CA GLY A 52 0.10 -1.38 -12.17
C GLY A 52 -1.39 -1.36 -12.52
N PRO A 53 -1.80 -2.14 -13.54
CA PRO A 53 -3.19 -2.27 -13.98
C PRO A 53 -4.05 -3.05 -12.99
N TYR A 54 -5.38 -2.98 -13.14
CA TYR A 54 -6.26 -4.00 -12.56
C TYR A 54 -6.19 -5.28 -13.40
N SER A 55 -5.61 -6.34 -12.86
CA SER A 55 -5.52 -7.66 -13.47
C SER A 55 -5.43 -8.74 -12.40
N LYS A 56 -5.68 -10.00 -12.76
CA LYS A 56 -5.54 -11.16 -11.85
C LYS A 56 -4.17 -11.19 -11.16
N ASP A 57 -3.10 -10.92 -11.92
CA ASP A 57 -1.74 -10.95 -11.41
C ASP A 57 -1.44 -9.80 -10.45
N ASN A 58 -1.99 -8.62 -10.75
CA ASN A 58 -1.73 -7.40 -9.97
C ASN A 58 -2.83 -7.09 -8.94
N CYS A 59 -3.84 -7.93 -8.75
CA CYS A 59 -4.89 -7.69 -7.76
C CYS A 59 -4.99 -8.78 -6.72
N ARG A 60 -5.55 -8.39 -5.57
CA ARG A 60 -5.85 -9.29 -4.45
C ARG A 60 -7.07 -8.78 -3.70
N TRP A 61 -7.71 -9.66 -2.96
CA TRP A 61 -8.57 -9.25 -1.86
C TRP A 61 -7.68 -8.79 -0.70
N ALA A 62 -7.92 -7.58 -0.17
CA ALA A 62 -7.17 -7.05 0.96
C ALA A 62 -8.08 -6.32 1.95
N THR A 63 -7.69 -6.32 3.21
CA THR A 63 -8.35 -5.51 4.24
C THR A 63 -8.00 -4.03 4.09
N VAL A 64 -8.79 -3.17 4.72
CA VAL A 64 -8.55 -1.71 4.75
C VAL A 64 -7.13 -1.38 5.25
N THR A 65 -6.66 -2.08 6.29
CA THR A 65 -5.30 -1.92 6.81
C THR A 65 -4.27 -2.25 5.74
N LYS A 66 -4.44 -3.36 5.03
CA LYS A 66 -3.47 -3.77 4.01
C LYS A 66 -3.46 -2.83 2.80
N GLN A 67 -4.62 -2.31 2.40
CA GLN A 67 -4.71 -1.27 1.37
C GLN A 67 -4.03 0.03 1.80
N ALA A 68 -4.13 0.41 3.06
CA ALA A 68 -3.48 1.61 3.58
C ALA A 68 -1.94 1.53 3.49
N GLU A 69 -1.36 0.33 3.67
CA GLU A 69 0.07 0.07 3.48
C GLU A 69 0.53 0.23 2.02
N ASN A 70 -0.41 0.26 1.07
CA ASN A 70 -0.17 0.22 -0.38
C ASN A 70 -0.52 1.56 -1.08
N ARG A 71 -0.70 2.64 -0.32
CA ARG A 71 -0.96 3.98 -0.87
C ARG A 71 0.28 4.55 -1.56
N SER A 72 0.10 5.47 -2.50
CA SER A 72 1.21 6.13 -3.22
C SER A 72 2.19 6.86 -2.29
N THR A 73 1.73 7.27 -1.11
CA THR A 73 2.54 7.94 -0.08
C THR A 73 3.18 6.97 0.92
N SER A 74 2.98 5.66 0.76
CA SER A 74 3.55 4.66 1.65
C SER A 74 5.06 4.50 1.45
N PHE A 75 5.73 4.05 2.51
CA PHE A 75 7.16 3.81 2.54
C PHE A 75 7.48 2.37 2.92
N TYR A 76 8.56 1.83 2.37
CA TYR A 76 9.27 0.71 2.97
C TYR A 76 10.11 1.22 4.14
N TRP A 77 10.19 0.43 5.20
CA TRP A 77 10.97 0.74 6.40
C TRP A 77 12.10 -0.28 6.52
N PHE A 78 13.32 0.21 6.65
CA PHE A 78 14.52 -0.61 6.77
C PHE A 78 15.12 -0.39 8.15
N ILE A 79 15.18 -1.44 8.97
CA ILE A 79 15.62 -1.38 10.36
C ILE A 79 16.45 -2.61 10.66
N ASP A 80 17.69 -2.43 11.12
CA ASP A 80 18.61 -3.54 11.46
C ASP A 80 18.79 -4.55 10.31
N GLY A 81 18.79 -4.07 9.06
CA GLY A 81 18.92 -4.91 7.85
C GLY A 81 17.62 -5.59 7.37
N LEU A 82 16.52 -5.45 8.12
CA LEU A 82 15.21 -6.00 7.76
C LEU A 82 14.36 -4.97 7.01
N ARG A 83 13.54 -5.44 6.06
CA ARG A 83 12.56 -4.61 5.33
C ARG A 83 11.14 -4.88 5.81
N PHE A 84 10.39 -3.83 6.11
CA PHE A 84 8.99 -3.89 6.52
C PHE A 84 8.07 -3.09 5.58
N GLU A 85 6.85 -3.58 5.43
CA GLU A 85 5.81 -2.97 4.60
C GLU A 85 5.23 -1.68 5.19
N SER A 86 5.39 -1.45 6.48
CA SER A 86 4.87 -0.26 7.17
C SER A 86 5.58 -0.08 8.51
N ALA A 87 5.50 1.14 9.08
CA ALA A 87 5.94 1.37 10.46
C ALA A 87 5.17 0.50 11.46
N GLY A 88 3.91 0.17 11.17
CA GLY A 88 3.10 -0.74 11.99
C GLY A 88 3.62 -2.18 11.94
N ALA A 89 4.00 -2.67 10.75
CA ALA A 89 4.61 -4.00 10.62
C ALA A 89 5.95 -4.08 11.37
N ALA A 90 6.79 -3.06 11.26
CA ALA A 90 8.02 -2.96 12.05
C ALA A 90 7.73 -2.91 13.56
N ALA A 91 6.77 -2.07 13.97
CA ALA A 91 6.37 -1.93 15.37
C ALA A 91 5.92 -3.25 16.00
N ASN A 92 5.10 -4.03 15.28
CA ASN A 92 4.68 -5.36 15.71
C ASN A 92 5.86 -6.33 15.84
N HIS A 93 6.80 -6.30 14.89
CA HIS A 93 7.98 -7.16 14.93
C HIS A 93 8.87 -6.88 16.14
N PHE A 94 9.11 -5.61 16.45
CA PHE A 94 9.97 -5.20 17.57
C PHE A 94 9.23 -5.06 18.91
N GLY A 95 7.91 -5.29 18.95
CA GLY A 95 7.10 -5.13 20.18
C GLY A 95 7.03 -3.69 20.69
N VAL A 96 7.07 -2.70 19.79
CA VAL A 96 7.03 -1.26 20.13
C VAL A 96 5.82 -0.57 19.48
N LYS A 97 5.61 0.72 19.78
CA LYS A 97 4.61 1.54 19.10
C LYS A 97 5.14 2.03 17.76
N SER A 98 4.27 2.22 16.75
CA SER A 98 4.67 2.81 15.46
C SER A 98 5.40 4.15 15.62
N ALA A 99 4.96 5.00 16.55
CA ALA A 99 5.64 6.26 16.85
C ALA A 99 7.11 6.09 17.26
N THR A 100 7.44 4.98 17.93
CA THR A 100 8.82 4.62 18.27
C THR A 100 9.66 4.33 17.02
N ILE A 101 9.09 3.64 16.04
CA ILE A 101 9.74 3.39 14.74
C ILE A 101 10.05 4.70 14.01
N HIS A 102 9.10 5.65 14.02
CA HIS A 102 9.33 6.98 13.45
C HIS A 102 10.49 7.71 14.13
N LYS A 103 10.54 7.69 15.47
CA LYS A 103 11.63 8.28 16.24
C LYS A 103 12.98 7.63 15.94
N TRP A 104 13.02 6.31 15.75
CA TRP A 104 14.26 5.61 15.39
C TRP A 104 14.79 6.05 14.03
N CYS A 105 13.93 6.21 13.03
CA CYS A 105 14.36 6.51 11.66
C CYS A 105 14.50 8.01 11.36
N HIS A 106 14.00 8.91 12.22
CA HIS A 106 14.03 10.35 11.99
C HIS A 106 14.72 11.14 13.11
N GLY A 107 15.04 10.50 14.22
CA GLY A 107 15.41 11.20 15.43
C GLY A 107 14.21 11.94 16.03
N TYR A 108 14.43 12.58 17.18
CA TYR A 108 13.42 13.39 17.84
C TYR A 108 14.06 14.32 18.87
N ASN A 109 13.39 15.44 19.16
CA ASN A 109 13.73 16.26 20.30
C ASN A 109 13.04 15.73 21.57
N ASN A 110 13.79 15.65 22.67
CA ASN A 110 13.28 15.32 23.99
C ASN A 110 13.73 16.39 24.99
N ARG A 111 12.83 17.31 25.33
CA ARG A 111 13.06 18.39 26.32
C ARG A 111 14.36 19.17 26.02
N GLY A 112 14.55 19.57 24.77
CA GLY A 112 15.73 20.33 24.34
C GLY A 112 16.91 19.46 23.90
N ILE A 113 16.92 18.17 24.22
CA ILE A 113 17.97 17.24 23.77
C ILE A 113 17.56 16.67 22.40
N ASN A 114 18.37 16.92 21.37
CA ASN A 114 18.18 16.31 20.06
C ASN A 114 18.75 14.89 20.04
N ILE A 115 17.91 13.90 19.79
CA ILE A 115 18.29 12.50 19.67
C ILE A 115 18.33 12.15 18.19
N PRO A 116 19.49 11.80 17.61
CA PRO A 116 19.60 11.53 16.18
C PRO A 116 18.91 10.21 15.79
N PRO A 117 18.60 10.01 14.50
CA PRO A 117 18.17 8.71 13.99
C PRO A 117 19.20 7.61 14.27
N ARG A 118 18.74 6.37 14.39
CA ARG A 118 19.61 5.19 14.40
C ARG A 118 20.27 5.04 13.03
N ALA A 119 21.56 4.74 13.01
CA ALA A 119 22.35 4.63 11.77
C ALA A 119 21.79 3.58 10.79
N ASN A 120 21.13 2.55 11.29
CA ASN A 120 20.57 1.44 10.55
C ASN A 120 19.03 1.49 10.44
N CYS A 121 18.44 2.69 10.56
CA CYS A 121 17.01 2.93 10.39
C CYS A 121 16.78 3.97 9.28
N ARG A 122 16.11 3.57 8.20
CA ARG A 122 15.71 4.48 7.12
C ARG A 122 14.36 4.08 6.52
N LYS A 123 13.78 4.96 5.72
CA LYS A 123 12.57 4.67 4.95
C LYS A 123 12.70 5.15 3.50
N GLU A 124 12.08 4.45 2.58
CA GLU A 124 12.07 4.79 1.15
C GLU A 124 10.66 4.73 0.60
N ARG A 125 10.32 5.61 -0.35
CA ARG A 125 9.01 5.60 -0.99
C ARG A 125 8.80 4.27 -1.72
N LYS A 126 7.62 3.67 -1.56
CA LYS A 126 7.28 2.43 -2.28
C LYS A 126 7.04 2.64 -3.77
N TYR A 127 6.62 3.85 -4.13
CA TYR A 127 6.16 4.27 -5.45
C TYR A 127 6.85 5.58 -5.82
N GLY A 128 7.17 5.74 -7.11
CA GLY A 128 7.88 6.88 -7.67
C GLY A 128 7.06 8.16 -7.70
#